data_AF-A0A831KPM4-F1
#
_entry.id   AF-A0A831KPM4-F1
#
_cell.length_a   1.000
_cell.length_b   1.000
_cell.length_c   1.000
_cell.angle_alpha   90.00
_cell.angle_beta   90.00
_cell.angle_gamma   90.00
#
_symmetry.space_group_name_H-M   'P 1'
#
loop_
_entity.id
_entity.type
_entity.pdbx_description
1 polymer ?
#
loop_
_entity_poly.entity_id
_entity_poly.type
_entity_poly.pdbx_seq_one_letter_code
_entity_poly.pdbx_strand_id
1 'polypeptide(L)'
;MGDLISNIQEAYSAQELLEKIIRGLLEIEVPDENYYVFSDEDQFYLVVFIPELEEEKKEIIESMGFTPLEENLWILKKSEISLSELKEGLIPKLMELQEYYWKLLIEKFNRVNEKFHRICG
;
A
#
# COMPACT_ATOMS: atom_id res chain seq x y z
N MET A 1 11.80 29.57 1.15
CA MET A 1 10.87 29.42 -0.01
C MET A 1 11.21 28.18 -0.84
N GLY A 2 12.49 27.80 -1.00
CA GLY A 2 12.88 26.54 -1.65
C GLY A 2 12.44 25.28 -0.91
N ASP A 3 12.54 25.25 0.43
CA ASP A 3 12.21 24.05 1.22
C ASP A 3 10.73 23.69 1.19
N LEU A 4 9.84 24.68 1.22
CA LEU A 4 8.39 24.45 1.22
C LEU A 4 7.92 23.82 -0.10
N ILE A 5 8.45 24.29 -1.24
CA ILE A 5 8.08 23.75 -2.57
C ILE A 5 8.64 22.34 -2.75
N SER A 6 9.87 22.08 -2.28
CA SER A 6 10.47 20.74 -2.28
C SER A 6 9.64 19.76 -1.46
N ASN A 7 9.25 20.16 -0.24
CA ASN A 7 8.45 19.32 0.65
C ASN A 7 7.05 19.01 0.08
N ILE A 8 6.43 19.98 -0.60
CA ILE A 8 5.14 19.74 -1.29
C ILE A 8 5.31 18.74 -2.43
N GLN A 9 6.35 18.89 -3.26
CA GLN A 9 6.61 17.95 -4.37
C GLN A 9 6.92 16.53 -3.88
N GLU A 10 7.69 16.42 -2.81
CA GLU A 10 8.00 15.14 -2.17
C GLU A 10 6.75 14.50 -1.56
N ALA A 11 5.86 15.30 -0.95
CA ALA A 11 4.60 14.83 -0.42
C ALA A 11 3.68 14.26 -1.51
N TYR A 12 3.54 14.96 -2.64
CA TYR A 12 2.76 14.46 -3.78
C TYR A 12 3.36 13.17 -4.34
N SER A 13 4.69 13.11 -4.47
CA SER A 13 5.39 11.92 -4.95
C SER A 13 5.25 10.74 -3.99
N ALA A 14 5.25 10.98 -2.69
CA ALA A 14 5.02 9.97 -1.66
C ALA A 14 3.58 9.46 -1.69
N GLN A 15 2.60 10.36 -1.86
CA GLN A 15 1.20 9.98 -2.07
C GLN A 15 1.06 9.08 -3.30
N GLU A 16 1.66 9.47 -4.43
CA GLU A 16 1.57 8.71 -5.69
C GLU A 16 2.24 7.32 -5.57
N LEU A 17 3.35 7.23 -4.84
CA LEU A 17 4.00 5.95 -4.52
C LEU A 17 3.08 5.08 -3.66
N LEU A 18 2.47 5.66 -2.62
CA LEU A 18 1.60 4.94 -1.69
C LEU A 18 0.31 4.48 -2.37
N GLU A 19 -0.24 5.27 -3.27
CA GLU A 19 -1.36 4.86 -4.10
C GLU A 19 -1.02 3.62 -4.95
N LYS A 20 0.12 3.64 -5.65
CA LYS A 20 0.58 2.50 -6.45
C LYS A 20 0.79 1.25 -5.59
N ILE A 21 1.30 1.43 -4.38
CA ILE A 21 1.56 0.36 -3.43
C ILE A 21 0.27 -0.20 -2.86
N ILE A 22 -0.67 0.65 -2.43
CA ILE A 22 -1.98 0.23 -1.93
C ILE A 22 -2.79 -0.49 -3.00
N ARG A 23 -2.85 0.06 -4.22
CA ARG A 23 -3.49 -0.60 -5.37
C ARG A 23 -2.83 -1.94 -5.68
N GLY A 24 -1.50 -1.99 -5.66
CA GLY A 24 -0.75 -3.20 -5.95
C GLY A 24 -0.83 -4.27 -4.86
N LEU A 25 -0.90 -3.87 -3.59
CA LEU A 25 -0.85 -4.78 -2.45
C LEU A 25 -2.21 -5.29 -2.02
N LEU A 26 -3.21 -4.42 -2.08
CA LEU A 26 -4.52 -4.73 -1.55
C LEU A 26 -5.46 -5.23 -2.65
N GLU A 27 -5.07 -5.03 -3.92
CA GLU A 27 -5.96 -5.16 -5.07
C GLU A 27 -7.24 -4.31 -4.91
N ILE A 28 -7.17 -3.28 -4.05
CA ILE A 28 -8.26 -2.34 -3.80
C ILE A 28 -8.01 -1.12 -4.67
N GLU A 29 -8.97 -0.80 -5.53
CA GLU A 29 -9.05 0.54 -6.09
C GLU A 29 -9.50 1.49 -4.99
N VAL A 30 -8.54 2.21 -4.42
CA VAL A 30 -8.82 3.35 -3.54
C VAL A 30 -8.89 4.59 -4.45
N PRO A 31 -10.07 5.23 -4.57
CA PRO A 31 -10.22 6.49 -5.30
C PRO A 31 -9.23 7.56 -4.81
N ASP A 32 -8.78 8.44 -5.70
CA ASP A 32 -7.83 9.50 -5.36
C ASP A 32 -8.36 10.42 -4.25
N GLU A 33 -9.69 10.60 -4.19
CA GLU A 33 -10.41 11.35 -3.15
C GLU A 33 -10.33 10.73 -1.74
N ASN A 34 -9.79 9.52 -1.60
CA ASN A 34 -9.59 8.86 -0.31
C ASN A 34 -8.15 9.01 0.22
N TYR A 35 -7.30 9.75 -0.48
CA TYR A 35 -5.95 10.11 -0.04
C TYR A 35 -5.91 11.58 0.36
N TYR A 36 -5.48 11.83 1.60
CA TYR A 36 -5.37 13.17 2.15
C TYR A 36 -3.96 13.40 2.66
N VAL A 37 -3.29 14.41 2.11
CA VAL A 37 -2.02 14.91 2.61
C VAL A 37 -2.27 16.22 3.34
N PHE A 38 -1.81 16.30 4.57
CA PHE A 38 -1.79 17.55 5.32
C PHE A 38 -0.48 17.72 6.08
N SER A 39 -0.06 18.97 6.23
CA SER A 39 1.14 19.34 6.99
C SER A 39 0.75 20.34 8.07
N ASP A 40 1.26 20.12 9.27
CA ASP A 40 1.34 21.12 10.34
C ASP A 40 2.79 21.63 10.45
N GLU A 41 3.08 22.58 11.34
CA GLU A 41 4.38 23.27 11.44
C GLU A 41 5.61 22.32 11.44
N ASP A 42 5.48 21.12 12.03
CA ASP A 42 6.58 20.14 12.17
C ASP A 42 6.22 18.70 11.73
N GLN A 43 5.05 18.50 11.12
CA GLN A 43 4.51 17.15 10.91
C GLN A 43 3.79 17.03 9.58
N PHE A 44 4.12 15.99 8.83
CA PHE A 44 3.38 15.51 7.68
C PHE A 44 2.51 14.33 8.06
N TYR A 45 1.30 14.36 7.52
CA TYR A 45 0.31 13.32 7.69
C TYR A 45 -0.18 12.89 6.32
N LEU A 46 -0.13 11.59 6.09
CA LEU A 46 -0.83 10.96 4.99
C LEU A 46 -1.94 10.11 5.57
N VAL A 47 -3.17 10.47 5.25
CA VAL A 47 -4.36 9.72 5.62
C VAL A 47 -4.90 9.02 4.39
N VAL A 48 -5.24 7.75 4.54
CA VAL A 48 -5.88 6.95 3.51
C VAL A 48 -7.13 6.27 4.07
N PHE A 49 -8.22 6.37 3.34
CA PHE A 49 -9.44 5.61 3.62
C PHE A 49 -9.47 4.36 2.75
N ILE A 50 -9.50 3.18 3.38
CA ILE A 50 -9.49 1.89 2.69
C ILE A 50 -10.68 1.05 3.17
N PRO A 51 -11.77 1.01 2.40
CA PRO A 51 -12.96 0.27 2.79
C PRO A 51 -12.67 -1.23 2.82
N GLU A 52 -13.15 -1.90 3.88
CA GLU A 52 -13.17 -3.36 4.01
C GLU A 52 -11.79 -4.03 3.86
N LEU A 53 -10.83 -3.60 4.70
CA LEU A 53 -9.50 -4.20 4.73
C LEU A 53 -9.51 -5.57 5.43
N GLU A 54 -9.16 -6.63 4.69
CA GLU A 54 -8.98 -7.99 5.23
C GLU A 54 -7.86 -8.02 6.29
N GLU A 55 -7.93 -8.94 7.25
CA GLU A 55 -7.00 -8.98 8.39
C GLU A 55 -5.53 -9.14 7.96
N GLU A 56 -5.27 -9.99 6.97
CA GLU A 56 -3.92 -10.16 6.37
C GLU A 56 -3.38 -8.84 5.78
N LYS A 57 -4.28 -8.01 5.24
CA LYS A 57 -3.97 -6.71 4.65
C LYS A 57 -3.76 -5.60 5.69
N LYS A 58 -4.38 -5.71 6.87
CA LYS A 58 -4.13 -4.80 7.99
C LYS A 58 -2.69 -4.92 8.49
N GLU A 59 -2.22 -6.14 8.72
CA GLU A 59 -0.85 -6.39 9.18
C GLU A 59 0.19 -5.76 8.23
N ILE A 60 -0.09 -5.82 6.93
CA ILE A 60 0.75 -5.24 5.89
C ILE A 60 0.79 -3.72 6.03
N ILE A 61 -0.35 -3.04 6.12
CA ILE A 61 -0.41 -1.57 6.25
C ILE A 61 0.18 -1.08 7.57
N GLU A 62 -0.06 -1.81 8.67
CA GLU A 62 0.55 -1.52 9.97
C GLU A 62 2.08 -1.66 9.92
N SER A 63 2.59 -2.68 9.23
CA SER A 63 4.04 -2.86 9.06
C SER A 63 4.71 -1.73 8.25
N MET A 64 3.93 -0.97 7.49
CA MET A 64 4.39 0.22 6.76
C MET A 64 4.43 1.49 7.63
N GLY A 65 4.00 1.38 8.89
CA GLY A 65 3.95 2.50 9.83
C GLY A 65 2.65 3.29 9.80
N PHE A 66 1.64 2.84 9.05
CA PHE A 66 0.30 3.40 9.19
C PHE A 66 -0.33 2.89 10.49
N THR A 67 -1.11 3.74 11.11
CA THR A 67 -1.87 3.43 12.32
C THR A 67 -3.35 3.65 12.05
N PRO A 68 -4.24 2.83 12.60
CA PRO A 68 -5.67 3.04 12.45
C PRO A 68 -6.09 4.27 13.27
N LEU A 69 -6.81 5.20 12.65
CA LEU A 69 -7.41 6.34 13.32
C LEU A 69 -8.89 6.07 13.66
N GLU A 70 -9.63 5.53 12.70
CA GLU A 70 -11.02 5.09 12.82
C GLU A 70 -11.26 3.86 11.93
N GLU A 71 -12.49 3.32 11.92
CA GLU A 71 -12.84 2.21 11.03
C GLU A 71 -12.52 2.57 9.57
N ASN A 72 -11.66 1.76 8.93
CA ASN A 72 -11.20 1.95 7.55
C ASN A 72 -10.33 3.20 7.30
N LEU A 73 -9.98 3.98 8.34
CA LEU A 73 -9.18 5.20 8.20
C LEU A 73 -7.78 4.99 8.80
N TRP A 74 -6.76 5.18 7.98
CA TRP A 74 -5.37 4.90 8.34
C TRP A 74 -4.50 6.14 8.18
N ILE A 75 -3.59 6.36 9.12
CA ILE A 75 -2.71 7.54 9.13
C ILE A 75 -1.24 7.15 9.27
N LEU A 76 -0.42 7.72 8.39
CA LEU A 76 1.04 7.72 8.50
C LEU A 76 1.48 9.12 8.94
N LYS A 77 2.17 9.18 10.08
CA LYS A 77 2.66 10.43 10.69
C LYS A 77 4.19 10.47 10.65
N LYS A 78 4.77 11.51 10.05
CA LYS A 78 6.23 11.68 9.92
C LYS A 78 6.61 13.15 10.12
N SER A 79 7.77 13.41 10.72
CA SER A 79 8.31 14.79 10.83
C SER A 79 8.68 15.36 9.45
N GLU A 80 9.27 14.52 8.60
CA GLU A 80 9.60 14.83 7.21
C GLU A 80 9.24 13.64 6.33
N ILE A 81 8.75 13.91 5.12
CA ILE A 81 8.50 12.86 4.14
C ILE A 81 9.83 12.53 3.47
N SER A 82 10.32 11.31 3.65
CA SER A 82 11.49 10.80 2.95
C SER A 82 11.05 9.73 1.96
N LEU A 83 11.07 10.07 0.67
CA LEU A 83 10.79 9.11 -0.41
C LEU A 83 11.72 7.90 -0.40
N SER A 84 12.98 8.09 -0.01
CA SER A 84 13.95 7.00 0.13
C SER A 84 13.55 6.04 1.23
N GLU A 85 13.18 6.54 2.42
CA GLU A 85 12.73 5.68 3.52
C GLU A 85 11.45 4.92 3.17
N LEU A 86 10.49 5.60 2.52
CA LEU A 86 9.27 4.97 2.04
C LEU A 86 9.59 3.87 1.03
N LYS A 87 10.47 4.11 0.06
CA LYS A 87 10.86 3.07 -0.90
C LYS A 87 11.56 1.90 -0.22
N GLU A 88 12.48 2.16 0.70
CA GLU A 88 13.23 1.12 1.41
C GLU A 88 12.34 0.25 2.29
N GLY A 89 11.33 0.82 2.95
CA GLY A 89 10.38 0.06 3.76
C GLY A 89 9.31 -0.66 2.93
N LEU A 90 8.77 0.02 1.91
CA LEU A 90 7.56 -0.44 1.22
C LEU A 90 7.84 -1.37 0.03
N ILE A 91 8.92 -1.15 -0.72
CA ILE A 91 9.22 -1.96 -1.92
C ILE A 91 9.48 -3.43 -1.56
N PRO A 92 10.28 -3.77 -0.53
CA PRO A 92 10.50 -5.17 -0.17
C PRO A 92 9.21 -5.88 0.20
N LYS A 93 8.32 -5.22 0.95
CA LYS A 93 7.00 -5.77 1.29
C LYS A 93 6.13 -5.99 0.06
N LEU A 94 6.17 -5.07 -0.90
CA LEU A 94 5.49 -5.24 -2.18
C LEU A 94 6.00 -6.46 -2.94
N MET A 95 7.31 -6.68 -2.97
CA MET A 95 7.91 -7.84 -3.62
C MET A 95 7.53 -9.15 -2.92
N GLU A 96 7.60 -9.21 -1.59
CA GLU A 96 7.20 -10.39 -0.81
C GLU A 96 5.73 -10.81 -1.10
N LEU A 97 4.84 -9.84 -1.19
CA LEU A 97 3.42 -10.08 -1.46
C LEU A 97 3.16 -10.51 -2.91
N GLN A 98 3.84 -9.89 -3.87
CA GLN A 98 3.78 -10.34 -5.26
C GLN A 98 4.23 -11.79 -5.39
N GLU A 99 5.30 -12.19 -4.71
CA GLU A 99 5.75 -13.59 -4.70
C GLU A 99 4.73 -14.53 -4.06
N TYR A 100 4.09 -14.12 -2.95
CA TYR A 100 3.06 -14.90 -2.29
C TYR A 100 1.84 -15.15 -3.19
N TYR A 101 1.28 -14.08 -3.78
CA TYR A 101 0.13 -14.21 -4.68
C TYR A 101 0.47 -14.98 -5.96
N TRP A 102 1.69 -14.82 -6.49
CA TRP A 102 2.16 -15.61 -7.62
C TRP A 102 2.17 -17.11 -7.33
N LYS A 103 2.63 -17.51 -6.13
CA LYS A 103 2.58 -18.91 -5.68
C LYS A 103 1.13 -19.41 -5.60
N LEU A 104 0.22 -18.64 -5.01
CA LEU A 104 -1.21 -18.98 -4.94
C LEU A 104 -1.83 -19.16 -6.34
N LEU A 105 -1.47 -18.30 -7.30
CA LEU A 105 -1.91 -18.40 -8.69
C LEU A 105 -1.43 -19.70 -9.35
N ILE A 106 -0.14 -20.04 -9.18
CA ILE A 106 0.43 -21.29 -9.69
C ILE A 106 -0.29 -22.50 -9.08
N GLU A 107 -0.55 -22.50 -7.77
CA GLU A 107 -1.29 -23.58 -7.11
C GLU A 107 -2.71 -23.74 -7.65
N LYS A 108 -3.44 -22.62 -7.82
CA LYS A 108 -4.78 -22.64 -8.43
C LYS A 108 -4.73 -23.19 -9.85
N PHE A 109 -3.77 -22.73 -10.66
CA PHE A 109 -3.60 -23.20 -12.03
C PHE A 109 -3.31 -24.72 -12.08
N ASN A 110 -2.42 -25.22 -11.23
CA ASN A 110 -2.10 -26.64 -11.15
C ASN A 110 -3.32 -27.48 -10.75
N ARG A 111 -4.12 -27.03 -9.77
CA ARG A 111 -5.38 -27.71 -9.39
C ARG A 111 -6.39 -27.77 -10.54
N VAL A 112 -6.49 -26.71 -11.33
CA VAL A 112 -7.36 -26.70 -12.53
C VAL A 112 -6.82 -27.70 -13.56
N ASN A 113 -5.51 -27.71 -13.79
CA ASN A 113 -4.88 -28.59 -14.76
C ASN A 113 -5.01 -30.08 -14.36
N GLU A 114 -4.84 -30.42 -13.09
CA GLU A 114 -5.09 -31.76 -12.56
C GLU A 114 -6.55 -32.20 -12.73
N LYS A 115 -7.50 -31.30 -12.47
CA LYS A 115 -8.93 -31.58 -12.72
C LYS A 115 -9.21 -31.81 -14.21
N PHE A 116 -8.64 -30.98 -15.08
CA PHE A 116 -8.79 -31.13 -16.52
C PHE A 116 -8.22 -32.47 -17.01
N HIS A 117 -7.03 -32.84 -16.55
CA HIS A 117 -6.42 -34.13 -16.85
C HIS A 117 -7.23 -35.32 -16.34
N ARG A 118 -7.94 -35.21 -15.20
CA ARG A 118 -8.86 -36.27 -14.74
C ARG A 118 -10.12 -36.41 -15.57
N ILE A 119 -10.57 -35.35 -16.23
CA ILE A 119 -11.81 -35.35 -17.02
C ILE A 119 -11.54 -35.78 -18.46
N CYS A 120 -10.40 -35.37 -19.02
CA CYS A 120 -10.05 -35.57 -20.42
C CYS A 120 -8.99 -36.67 -20.66
N GLY A 121 -8.41 -37.23 -19.59
CA GLY A 121 -7.41 -38.30 -19.63
C GLY A 121 -7.99 -39.68 -19.34
#